data_AF-A0A402A6A8-F1
#
_entry.id   AF-A0A402A6A8-F1
#
_cell.length_a   1.000
_cell.length_b   1.000
_cell.length_c   1.000
_cell.angle_alpha   90.00
_cell.angle_beta   90.00
_cell.angle_gamma   90.00
#
_symmetry.space_group_name_H-M   'P 1'
#
loop_
_entity.id
_entity.type
_entity.pdbx_description
1 polymer ?
#
loop_
_entity_poly.entity_id
_entity_poly.type
_entity_poly.pdbx_seq_one_letter_code
_entity_poly.pdbx_strand_id
1 'polypeptide(L)'
;MVRHFFHYLFSHRWSLLLCGLLLLTLGLLIGSTSHQITYQSTQYEAMKHYLHSDNNAYLQLEDDSLYFLYPDDLNPTFTPDVLQGYSLLVVTYDTQDMLTIDKTAFNTGTNLNGSAYHVVQIAVYDENKKNPLIFTSDAYQKNPHGPYKNNWFAGGFFMLLGLAFFIRIFFLPRPIKKKEAVEEAMEQLGMSLPVATSQFYQKAMVQESWPPQELPSTHE
;
A
#
# COMPACT_ATOMS: atom_id res chain seq x y z
N MET A 1 -25.33 28.74 13.90
CA MET A 1 -25.32 28.23 12.52
C MET A 1 -24.44 26.98 12.35
N VAL A 2 -23.19 26.98 12.85
CA VAL A 2 -22.22 25.86 12.74
C VAL A 2 -22.74 24.52 13.30
N ARG A 3 -23.40 24.51 14.47
CA ARG A 3 -23.88 23.27 15.13
C ARG A 3 -24.96 22.50 14.35
N HIS A 4 -25.81 23.20 13.60
CA HIS A 4 -26.86 22.57 12.77
C HIS A 4 -26.29 22.00 11.47
N PHE A 5 -25.26 22.64 10.92
CA PHE A 5 -24.53 22.13 9.77
C PHE A 5 -23.86 20.78 10.08
N PHE A 6 -23.19 20.64 11.23
CA PHE A 6 -22.60 19.37 11.66
C PHE A 6 -23.64 18.26 11.86
N HIS A 7 -24.80 18.56 12.45
CA HIS A 7 -25.88 17.56 12.59
C HIS A 7 -26.44 17.10 11.24
N TYR A 8 -26.56 18.01 10.26
CA TYR A 8 -27.02 17.66 8.92
C TYR A 8 -25.99 16.81 8.17
N LEU A 9 -24.70 17.16 8.28
CA LEU A 9 -23.56 16.40 7.75
C LEU A 9 -23.43 15.01 8.39
N PHE A 10 -23.84 14.87 9.66
CA PHE A 10 -23.88 13.60 10.39
C PHE A 10 -25.18 12.81 10.20
N SER A 11 -26.14 13.28 9.39
CA SER A 11 -27.23 12.39 9.01
C SER A 11 -26.63 11.19 8.27
N HIS A 12 -27.10 9.99 8.60
CA HIS A 12 -26.48 8.71 8.23
C HIS A 12 -26.21 8.53 6.71
N ARG A 13 -26.83 9.35 5.86
CA ARG A 13 -26.63 9.32 4.40
C ARG A 13 -25.45 10.17 3.93
N TRP A 14 -25.24 11.35 4.52
CA TRP A 14 -24.12 12.22 4.15
C TRP A 14 -22.78 11.62 4.57
N SER A 15 -22.72 10.91 5.70
CA SER A 15 -21.51 10.18 6.12
C SER A 15 -21.16 9.03 5.17
N LEU A 16 -22.16 8.27 4.69
CA LEU A 16 -21.94 7.20 3.71
C LEU A 16 -21.54 7.76 2.33
N LEU A 17 -22.11 8.91 1.91
CA LEU A 17 -21.73 9.58 0.67
C LEU A 17 -20.27 10.03 0.74
N LEU A 18 -19.88 10.68 1.84
CA LEU A 18 -18.51 11.13 2.06
C LEU A 18 -17.53 9.94 2.10
N CYS A 19 -17.90 8.86 2.81
CA CYS A 19 -17.08 7.66 2.89
C CYS A 19 -16.91 7.00 1.51
N GLY A 20 -17.99 6.87 0.73
CA GLY A 20 -17.94 6.35 -0.63
C GLY A 20 -17.06 7.18 -1.55
N LEU A 21 -17.18 8.52 -1.47
CA LEU A 21 -16.34 9.44 -2.23
C LEU A 21 -14.86 9.30 -1.85
N LEU A 22 -14.54 9.27 -0.55
CA LEU A 22 -13.17 9.09 -0.06
C LEU A 22 -12.57 7.78 -0.57
N LEU A 23 -13.32 6.67 -0.51
CA LEU A 23 -12.88 5.38 -1.02
C LEU A 23 -12.63 5.39 -2.54
N LEU A 24 -13.50 6.01 -3.32
CA LEU A 24 -13.29 6.19 -4.76
C LEU A 24 -12.01 7.00 -5.04
N THR A 25 -11.83 8.13 -4.35
CA THR A 25 -10.65 8.98 -4.52
C THR A 25 -9.37 8.27 -4.11
N LEU A 26 -9.38 7.52 -3.01
CA LEU A 26 -8.25 6.73 -2.55
C LEU A 26 -7.90 5.62 -3.55
N GLY A 27 -8.92 4.93 -4.08
CA GLY A 27 -8.73 3.92 -5.12
C GLY A 27 -8.10 4.51 -6.39
N LEU A 28 -8.53 5.71 -6.81
CA LEU A 28 -7.95 6.43 -7.95
C LEU A 28 -6.51 6.83 -7.68
N LEU A 29 -6.22 7.37 -6.50
CA LEU A 29 -4.86 7.73 -6.10
C LEU A 29 -3.95 6.50 -6.14
N ILE A 30 -4.35 5.38 -5.52
CA ILE A 30 -3.58 4.13 -5.54
C ILE A 30 -3.38 3.65 -6.98
N GLY A 31 -4.43 3.59 -7.80
CA GLY A 31 -4.34 3.18 -9.20
C GLY A 31 -3.39 4.06 -10.01
N SER A 32 -3.42 5.38 -9.78
CA SER A 32 -2.56 6.35 -10.47
C SER A 32 -1.07 6.24 -10.13
N THR A 33 -0.71 5.57 -9.03
CA THR A 33 0.69 5.26 -8.70
C THR A 33 1.25 4.08 -9.50
N SER A 34 0.47 3.46 -10.38
CA SER A 34 0.98 2.42 -11.29
C SER A 34 1.95 3.03 -12.30
N HIS A 35 3.08 2.37 -12.50
CA HIS A 35 4.10 2.85 -13.43
C HIS A 35 5.00 1.70 -13.90
N GLN A 36 5.73 1.97 -14.97
CA GLN A 36 6.76 1.09 -15.48
C GLN A 36 8.04 1.25 -14.64
N ILE A 37 8.55 0.18 -14.05
CA ILE A 37 9.87 0.19 -13.43
C ILE A 37 10.90 0.30 -14.55
N THR A 38 11.86 1.21 -14.42
CA THR A 38 12.88 1.44 -15.44
C THR A 38 14.21 0.89 -14.96
N TYR A 39 14.85 0.10 -15.83
CA TYR A 39 16.23 -0.34 -15.63
C TYR A 39 17.20 0.67 -16.24
N GLN A 40 18.32 0.89 -15.57
CA GLN A 40 19.42 1.73 -16.04
C GLN A 40 20.70 0.92 -16.05
N SER A 41 21.57 1.21 -17.03
CA SER A 41 22.88 0.58 -17.15
C SER A 41 23.97 1.61 -16.93
N THR A 42 25.00 1.24 -16.19
CA THR A 42 26.22 2.05 -16.06
C THR A 42 27.01 2.05 -17.37
N GLN A 43 28.00 2.94 -17.46
CA GLN A 43 29.05 2.78 -18.46
C GLN A 43 30.05 1.71 -18.00
N TYR A 44 31.06 1.44 -18.84
CA TYR A 44 32.19 0.60 -18.47
C TYR A 44 32.92 1.22 -17.29
N GLU A 45 32.98 0.48 -16.19
CA GLU A 45 33.53 1.00 -14.95
C GLU A 45 34.30 -0.06 -14.19
N ALA A 46 35.40 0.34 -13.54
CA ALA A 46 36.17 -0.57 -12.72
C ALA A 46 35.49 -0.79 -11.37
N MET A 47 35.64 -2.00 -10.84
CA MET A 47 35.19 -2.32 -9.50
C MET A 47 36.22 -1.81 -8.49
N LYS A 48 35.76 -0.97 -7.58
CA LYS A 48 36.55 -0.46 -6.46
C LYS A 48 36.60 -1.46 -5.31
N HIS A 49 35.44 -1.97 -4.90
CA HIS A 49 35.34 -2.95 -3.81
C HIS A 49 34.26 -3.99 -4.08
N TYR A 50 34.48 -5.19 -3.57
CA TYR A 50 33.52 -6.29 -3.57
C TYR A 50 33.42 -6.90 -2.17
N LEU A 51 32.21 -7.05 -1.65
CA LEU A 51 31.92 -7.72 -0.39
C LEU A 51 30.87 -8.80 -0.61
N HIS A 52 31.02 -9.93 0.10
CA HIS A 52 30.00 -10.97 0.14
C HIS A 52 29.58 -11.19 1.61
N SER A 53 28.28 -11.11 1.88
CA SER A 53 27.70 -11.24 3.23
C SER A 53 26.25 -11.69 3.13
N ASP A 54 25.88 -12.68 3.95
CA ASP A 54 24.50 -13.17 4.11
C ASP A 54 23.83 -13.56 2.79
N ASN A 55 24.55 -14.31 1.94
CA ASN A 55 24.15 -14.72 0.58
C ASN A 55 24.00 -13.57 -0.44
N ASN A 56 24.29 -12.33 -0.05
CA ASN A 56 24.29 -11.19 -0.96
C ASN A 56 25.71 -10.81 -1.33
N ALA A 57 25.87 -10.31 -2.55
CA ALA A 57 27.09 -9.64 -2.97
C ALA A 57 26.83 -8.14 -3.07
N TYR A 58 27.81 -7.36 -2.65
CA TYR A 58 27.81 -5.91 -2.68
C TYR A 58 29.03 -5.46 -3.48
N LEU A 59 28.81 -4.52 -4.38
CA LEU A 59 29.87 -3.95 -5.20
C LEU A 59 29.86 -2.43 -5.08
N GLN A 60 31.05 -1.87 -5.11
CA GLN A 60 31.29 -0.45 -5.26
C GLN A 60 32.07 -0.23 -6.55
N LEU A 61 31.60 0.67 -7.40
CA LEU A 61 32.32 1.08 -8.60
C LEU A 61 33.25 2.27 -8.30
N GLU A 62 34.08 2.66 -9.27
CA GLU A 62 35.06 3.75 -9.09
C GLU A 62 34.42 5.13 -8.84
N ASP A 63 33.22 5.38 -9.35
CA ASP A 63 32.40 6.58 -9.12
C ASP A 63 31.73 6.63 -7.73
N ASP A 64 32.10 5.70 -6.85
CA ASP A 64 31.53 5.49 -5.51
C ASP A 64 30.06 5.04 -5.49
N SER A 65 29.46 4.69 -6.63
CA SER A 65 28.13 4.10 -6.65
C SER A 65 28.13 2.69 -6.06
N LEU A 66 27.05 2.37 -5.33
CA LEU A 66 26.89 1.12 -4.60
C LEU A 66 25.78 0.29 -5.24
N TYR A 67 26.02 -1.02 -5.34
CA TYR A 67 25.02 -1.97 -5.81
C TYR A 67 25.05 -3.23 -4.97
N PHE A 68 23.92 -3.91 -4.93
CA PHE A 68 23.78 -5.23 -4.33
C PHE A 68 23.15 -6.20 -5.33
N LEU A 69 23.50 -7.48 -5.20
CA LEU A 69 22.96 -8.53 -6.05
C LEU A 69 22.83 -9.83 -5.26
N TYR A 70 21.85 -10.64 -5.67
CA TYR A 70 21.66 -12.01 -5.22
C TYR A 70 22.36 -12.93 -6.21
N PRO A 71 23.54 -13.52 -5.88
CA PRO A 71 24.33 -14.26 -6.87
C PRO A 71 23.60 -15.47 -7.45
N ASP A 72 22.72 -16.07 -6.65
CA ASP A 72 21.89 -17.22 -7.01
C ASP A 72 20.72 -16.87 -7.94
N ASP A 73 20.31 -15.59 -7.99
CA ASP A 73 19.23 -15.12 -8.87
C ASP A 73 19.70 -14.85 -10.30
N LEU A 74 21.02 -14.84 -10.53
CA LEU A 74 21.62 -14.62 -11.83
C LEU A 74 21.84 -15.95 -12.56
N ASN A 75 21.63 -15.93 -13.88
CA ASN A 75 21.90 -17.04 -14.77
C ASN A 75 22.90 -16.63 -15.88
N PRO A 76 24.07 -17.29 -15.98
CA PRO A 76 24.60 -18.29 -15.04
C PRO A 76 24.80 -17.72 -13.63
N THR A 77 24.95 -18.58 -12.62
CA THR A 77 25.20 -18.15 -11.23
C THR A 77 26.48 -17.31 -11.17
N PHE A 78 26.41 -16.15 -10.53
CA PHE A 78 27.54 -15.26 -10.36
C PHE A 78 28.43 -15.75 -9.21
N THR A 79 29.73 -15.91 -9.44
CA THR A 79 30.69 -16.28 -8.38
C THR A 79 31.81 -15.25 -8.31
N PRO A 80 32.40 -14.99 -7.12
CA PRO A 80 33.50 -14.02 -6.99
C PRO A 80 34.70 -14.32 -7.91
N ASP A 81 34.91 -15.59 -8.27
CA ASP A 81 36.00 -16.02 -9.14
C ASP A 81 35.91 -15.42 -10.55
N VAL A 82 34.71 -15.05 -11.02
CA VAL A 82 34.54 -14.39 -12.33
C VAL A 82 35.11 -12.98 -12.36
N LEU A 83 35.40 -12.39 -11.20
CA LEU A 83 36.07 -11.09 -11.10
C LEU A 83 37.60 -11.25 -11.21
N GLN A 84 38.14 -12.46 -11.07
CA GLN A 84 39.56 -12.72 -11.23
C GLN A 84 39.91 -12.74 -12.73
N GLY A 85 40.48 -11.64 -13.22
CA GLY A 85 40.90 -11.49 -14.63
C GLY A 85 40.02 -10.56 -15.46
N TYR A 86 39.01 -9.94 -14.85
CA TYR A 86 38.18 -8.94 -15.50
C TYR A 86 38.24 -7.63 -14.71
N SER A 87 38.44 -6.53 -15.42
CA SER A 87 38.71 -5.22 -14.81
C SER A 87 37.55 -4.23 -14.97
N LEU A 88 36.63 -4.49 -15.90
CA LEU A 88 35.55 -3.58 -16.25
C LEU A 88 34.20 -4.26 -16.12
N LEU A 89 33.21 -3.51 -15.64
CA LEU A 89 31.85 -3.97 -15.42
C LEU A 89 30.88 -3.00 -16.07
N VAL A 90 29.77 -3.55 -16.54
CA VAL A 90 28.55 -2.82 -16.89
C VAL A 90 27.44 -3.41 -16.03
N VAL A 91 26.88 -2.58 -15.16
CA VAL A 91 25.85 -2.98 -14.21
C VAL A 91 24.52 -2.43 -14.69
N THR A 92 23.55 -3.30 -14.89
CA THR A 92 22.15 -2.92 -15.13
C THR A 92 21.38 -3.14 -13.85
N TYR A 93 20.75 -2.08 -13.35
CA TYR A 93 20.10 -2.05 -12.04
C TYR A 93 18.67 -1.53 -12.10
N ASP A 94 17.88 -1.89 -11.09
CA ASP A 94 16.53 -1.37 -10.86
C ASP A 94 16.60 -0.02 -10.14
N THR A 95 16.07 1.03 -10.79
CA THR A 95 16.11 2.41 -10.26
C THR A 95 15.23 2.62 -9.03
N GLN A 96 14.35 1.68 -8.70
CA GLN A 96 13.43 1.77 -7.57
C GLN A 96 13.70 0.75 -6.48
N ASP A 97 14.48 -0.28 -6.76
CA ASP A 97 14.88 -1.28 -5.77
C ASP A 97 16.21 -0.86 -5.12
N MET A 98 16.08 -0.10 -4.05
CA MET A 98 17.19 0.42 -3.26
C MET A 98 17.12 -0.06 -1.83
N LEU A 99 18.28 -0.35 -1.26
CA LEU A 99 18.42 -0.58 0.18
C LEU A 99 19.62 0.17 0.74
N THR A 100 19.53 0.54 2.02
CA THR A 100 20.66 1.15 2.72
C THR A 100 21.55 0.04 3.26
N ILE A 101 22.82 0.04 2.89
CA ILE A 101 23.83 -0.89 3.39
C ILE A 101 24.74 -0.22 4.40
N ASP A 102 25.19 -1.00 5.37
CA ASP A 102 26.36 -0.74 6.19
C ASP A 102 27.06 -2.09 6.40
N LYS A 103 28.01 -2.39 5.52
CA LYS A 103 28.67 -3.70 5.45
C LYS A 103 30.18 -3.50 5.51
N THR A 104 30.83 -4.21 6.44
CA THR A 104 32.28 -4.13 6.63
C THR A 104 32.92 -5.47 6.33
N ALA A 105 33.94 -5.50 5.47
CA ALA A 105 34.78 -6.67 5.28
C ALA A 105 35.56 -6.97 6.55
N PHE A 106 35.42 -8.20 7.06
CA PHE A 106 36.17 -8.66 8.23
C PHE A 106 37.68 -8.62 8.02
N ASN A 107 38.13 -8.88 6.79
CA ASN A 107 39.54 -9.14 6.48
C ASN A 107 40.31 -7.84 6.16
N THR A 108 39.67 -6.91 5.45
CA THR A 108 40.30 -5.68 4.93
C THR A 108 39.90 -4.43 5.71
N GLY A 109 38.83 -4.49 6.51
CA GLY A 109 38.24 -3.30 7.15
C GLY A 109 37.51 -2.37 6.17
N THR A 110 37.37 -2.75 4.90
CA THR A 110 36.61 -1.99 3.91
C THR A 110 35.16 -1.90 4.34
N ASN A 111 34.65 -0.68 4.53
CA ASN A 111 33.25 -0.42 4.84
C ASN A 111 32.53 0.13 3.60
N LEU A 112 31.41 -0.49 3.23
CA LEU A 112 30.46 0.00 2.25
C LEU A 112 29.24 0.51 3.00
N ASN A 113 29.03 1.82 2.96
CA ASN A 113 27.91 2.49 3.61
C ASN A 113 27.25 3.47 2.64
N GLY A 114 25.94 3.29 2.42
CA GLY A 114 25.14 4.16 1.57
C GLY A 114 23.94 3.46 0.96
N SER A 115 23.29 4.13 0.01
CA SER A 115 22.19 3.56 -0.77
C SER A 115 22.75 2.72 -1.91
N ALA A 116 22.39 1.44 -1.94
CA ALA A 116 22.77 0.50 -2.98
C ALA A 116 21.57 0.12 -3.84
N TYR A 117 21.77 0.04 -5.16
CA TYR A 117 20.74 -0.39 -6.12
C TYR A 117 20.82 -1.89 -6.41
N HIS A 118 19.68 -2.52 -6.65
CA HIS A 118 19.62 -3.94 -7.01
C HIS A 118 20.10 -4.16 -8.44
N VAL A 119 21.13 -4.98 -8.62
CA VAL A 119 21.60 -5.41 -9.94
C VAL A 119 20.71 -6.51 -10.51
N VAL A 120 20.17 -6.27 -11.69
CA VAL A 120 19.36 -7.24 -12.44
C VAL A 120 20.13 -7.88 -13.59
N GLN A 121 21.23 -7.27 -14.02
CA GLN A 121 22.20 -7.88 -14.92
C GLN A 121 23.59 -7.27 -14.68
N ILE A 122 24.63 -8.09 -14.74
CA ILE A 122 26.02 -7.66 -14.68
C ILE A 122 26.76 -8.26 -15.86
N ALA A 123 27.46 -7.41 -16.61
CA ALA A 123 28.33 -7.82 -17.70
C ALA A 123 29.77 -7.48 -17.32
N VAL A 124 30.61 -8.49 -17.33
CA VAL A 124 32.00 -8.43 -16.87
C VAL A 124 32.92 -8.52 -18.10
N TYR A 125 33.84 -7.58 -18.25
CA TYR A 125 34.67 -7.37 -19.44
C TYR A 125 36.16 -7.43 -19.13
N ASP A 126 36.93 -7.97 -20.07
CA ASP A 126 38.38 -7.92 -20.02
C ASP A 126 38.88 -6.47 -20.22
N GLU A 127 40.18 -6.23 -20.01
CA GLU A 127 40.81 -4.91 -20.20
C GLU A 127 40.62 -4.36 -21.64
N ASN A 128 40.40 -5.23 -22.62
CA ASN A 128 40.19 -4.87 -24.02
C ASN A 128 38.72 -4.62 -24.37
N LYS A 129 37.80 -4.69 -23.41
CA LYS A 129 36.33 -4.60 -23.59
C LYS A 129 35.78 -5.65 -24.54
N LYS A 130 36.41 -6.82 -24.62
CA LYS A 130 35.99 -7.94 -25.46
C LYS A 130 35.47 -9.09 -24.61
N ASN A 131 34.68 -9.97 -25.24
CA ASN A 131 34.15 -11.21 -24.66
C ASN A 131 33.44 -11.04 -23.30
N PRO A 132 32.33 -10.28 -23.24
CA PRO A 132 31.62 -10.11 -21.98
C PRO A 132 31.08 -11.44 -21.45
N LEU A 133 31.31 -11.69 -20.16
CA LEU A 133 30.53 -12.65 -19.40
C LEU A 133 29.30 -11.93 -18.86
N ILE A 134 28.11 -12.34 -19.32
CA ILE A 134 26.84 -11.70 -18.96
C ILE A 134 26.09 -12.61 -18.00
N PHE A 135 25.73 -12.07 -16.85
CA PHE A 135 24.94 -12.73 -15.82
C PHE A 135 23.64 -11.94 -15.67
N THR A 136 22.49 -12.60 -15.86
CA THR A 136 21.19 -11.91 -15.95
C THR A 136 20.19 -12.55 -15.02
N SER A 137 19.37 -11.74 -14.35
CA SER A 137 18.29 -12.26 -13.51
C SER A 137 17.11 -12.75 -14.34
N ASP A 138 16.39 -13.74 -13.82
CA ASP A 138 15.14 -14.22 -14.43
C ASP A 138 14.11 -13.09 -14.63
N ALA A 139 14.08 -12.13 -13.69
CA ALA A 139 13.20 -10.97 -13.75
C ALA A 139 13.52 -10.09 -14.97
N TYR A 140 14.81 -9.79 -15.19
CA TYR A 140 15.26 -9.01 -16.33
C TYR A 140 15.03 -9.75 -17.65
N GLN A 141 15.29 -11.07 -17.68
CA GLN A 141 15.09 -11.87 -18.89
C GLN A 141 13.62 -11.87 -19.34
N LYS A 142 12.68 -11.92 -18.40
CA LYS A 142 11.24 -11.88 -18.69
C LYS A 142 10.77 -10.48 -19.09
N ASN A 143 11.34 -9.43 -18.50
CA ASN A 143 10.92 -8.04 -18.71
C ASN A 143 12.15 -7.11 -18.89
N PRO A 144 12.81 -7.10 -20.06
CA PRO A 144 14.06 -6.34 -20.25
C PRO A 144 13.85 -4.82 -20.19
N HIS A 145 12.61 -4.35 -20.35
CA HIS A 145 12.23 -2.94 -20.20
C HIS A 145 11.70 -2.62 -18.80
N GLY A 146 11.91 -3.53 -17.85
CA GLY A 146 11.38 -3.51 -16.49
C GLY A 146 9.95 -4.04 -16.36
N PRO A 147 9.55 -4.48 -15.16
CA PRO A 147 8.18 -4.92 -14.90
C PRO A 147 7.24 -3.72 -14.75
N TYR A 148 5.99 -3.90 -15.19
CA TYR A 148 4.93 -2.93 -14.90
C TYR A 148 4.37 -3.14 -13.49
N LYS A 149 4.52 -2.16 -12.61
CA LYS A 149 3.96 -2.20 -11.26
C LYS A 149 2.49 -1.79 -11.31
N ASN A 150 1.61 -2.79 -11.32
CA ASN A 150 0.17 -2.59 -11.44
C ASN A 150 -0.51 -2.45 -10.07
N ASN A 151 -0.87 -1.23 -9.68
CA ASN A 151 -1.62 -0.95 -8.45
C ASN A 151 -3.13 -0.86 -8.68
N TRP A 152 -3.63 -1.06 -9.91
CA TRP A 152 -5.06 -1.00 -10.22
C TRP A 152 -5.88 -2.09 -9.54
N PHE A 153 -5.29 -3.24 -9.19
CA PHE A 153 -6.04 -4.26 -8.45
C PHE A 153 -6.42 -3.77 -7.04
N ALA A 154 -5.44 -3.23 -6.30
CA ALA A 154 -5.70 -2.61 -5.00
C ALA A 154 -6.60 -1.38 -5.14
N GLY A 155 -6.32 -0.50 -6.12
CA GLY A 155 -7.15 0.67 -6.39
C GLY A 155 -8.60 0.31 -6.73
N GLY A 156 -8.80 -0.69 -7.58
CA GLY A 156 -10.10 -1.21 -8.00
C GLY A 156 -10.90 -1.79 -6.84
N PHE A 157 -10.24 -2.46 -5.88
CA PHE A 157 -10.89 -2.92 -4.66
C PHE A 157 -11.51 -1.75 -3.86
N PHE A 158 -10.75 -0.68 -3.63
CA PHE A 158 -11.28 0.51 -2.94
C PHE A 158 -12.39 1.20 -3.74
N MET A 159 -12.27 1.23 -5.08
CA MET A 159 -13.32 1.79 -5.92
C MET A 159 -14.62 1.00 -5.82
N LEU A 160 -14.55 -0.34 -5.83
CA LEU A 160 -15.72 -1.21 -5.70
C LEU A 160 -16.41 -1.02 -4.34
N LEU A 161 -15.64 -0.89 -3.26
CA LEU A 161 -16.19 -0.57 -1.95
C LEU A 161 -16.89 0.81 -1.95
N GLY A 162 -16.25 1.83 -2.52
CA GLY A 162 -16.85 3.16 -2.64
C GLY A 162 -18.15 3.13 -3.43
N LEU A 163 -18.19 2.42 -4.56
CA LEU A 163 -19.39 2.23 -5.37
C LEU A 163 -20.50 1.50 -4.60
N ALA A 164 -20.16 0.49 -3.81
CA ALA A 164 -21.12 -0.22 -2.96
C ALA A 164 -21.80 0.71 -1.94
N PHE A 165 -21.08 1.69 -1.38
CA PHE A 165 -21.67 2.73 -0.53
C PHE A 165 -22.67 3.61 -1.30
N PHE A 166 -22.35 4.04 -2.52
CA PHE A 166 -23.28 4.80 -3.34
C PHE A 166 -24.54 3.97 -3.67
N ILE A 167 -24.37 2.72 -4.10
CA ILE A 167 -25.50 1.82 -4.38
C ILE A 167 -26.39 1.69 -3.15
N ARG A 168 -25.79 1.52 -1.96
CA ARG A 168 -26.54 1.43 -0.70
C ARG A 168 -27.37 2.69 -0.41
N ILE A 169 -26.89 3.87 -0.77
CA ILE A 169 -27.59 5.14 -0.49
C ILE A 169 -28.78 5.36 -1.42
N PHE A 170 -28.63 4.99 -2.69
CA PHE A 170 -29.65 5.20 -3.72
C PHE A 170 -30.69 4.08 -3.78
N PHE A 171 -30.28 2.82 -3.63
CA PHE A 171 -31.14 1.66 -3.89
C PHE A 171 -31.72 1.01 -2.64
N LEU A 172 -31.17 1.22 -1.43
CA LEU A 172 -31.84 0.69 -0.23
C LEU A 172 -33.01 1.61 0.15
N PRO A 173 -34.25 1.06 0.25
CA PRO A 173 -35.41 1.83 0.64
C PRO A 173 -35.16 2.47 2.01
N ARG A 174 -35.60 3.72 2.16
CA ARG A 174 -35.64 4.34 3.49
C ARG A 174 -36.50 3.42 4.36
N PRO A 175 -36.06 3.03 5.56
CA PRO A 175 -36.99 2.44 6.51
C PRO A 175 -38.07 3.49 6.72
N ILE A 176 -39.22 3.31 6.07
CA ILE A 176 -40.41 4.12 6.30
C ILE A 176 -40.64 3.98 7.79
N LYS A 177 -40.66 5.12 8.51
CA LYS A 177 -40.94 5.11 9.93
C LYS A 177 -42.32 4.47 10.04
N LYS A 178 -42.37 3.20 10.45
CA LYS A 178 -43.60 2.40 10.52
C LYS A 178 -44.70 3.12 11.29
N LYS A 179 -44.33 4.04 12.18
CA LYS A 179 -45.23 4.92 12.92
C LYS A 179 -46.13 5.77 12.02
N GLU A 180 -45.56 6.48 11.04
CA GLU A 180 -46.32 7.39 10.17
C GLU A 180 -47.27 6.60 9.25
N ALA A 181 -46.79 5.47 8.69
CA ALA A 181 -47.63 4.61 7.86
C ALA A 181 -48.76 3.91 8.64
N VAL A 182 -48.54 3.58 9.92
CA VAL A 182 -49.59 3.00 10.78
C VAL A 182 -50.58 4.08 11.22
N GLU A 183 -50.12 5.29 11.54
CA GLU A 183 -50.98 6.41 11.94
C GLU A 183 -51.90 6.84 10.78
N GLU A 184 -51.35 6.99 9.57
CA GLU A 184 -52.11 7.31 8.35
C GLU A 184 -53.10 6.19 7.97
N ALA A 185 -52.70 4.92 8.10
CA ALA A 185 -53.59 3.78 7.85
C ALA A 185 -54.75 3.70 8.89
N MET A 186 -54.50 4.07 10.15
CA MET A 186 -55.53 4.09 11.19
C MET A 186 -56.49 5.27 11.02
N GLU A 187 -55.99 6.43 10.61
CA GLU A 187 -56.81 7.60 10.26
C GLU A 187 -57.74 7.31 9.08
N GLN A 188 -57.25 6.67 8.01
CA GLN A 188 -58.08 6.28 6.86
C GLN A 188 -59.17 5.26 7.20
N LEU A 189 -58.93 4.39 8.19
CA LEU A 189 -59.92 3.40 8.64
C LEU A 189 -60.93 3.96 9.64
N GLY A 190 -60.84 5.26 9.99
CA GLY A 190 -61.71 5.87 11.02
C GLY A 190 -61.54 5.23 12.40
N MET A 191 -60.45 4.49 12.62
CA MET A 191 -60.14 3.86 13.88
C MET A 191 -59.29 4.84 14.70
N SER A 192 -59.84 5.34 15.81
CA SER A 192 -59.00 6.00 16.80
C SER A 192 -57.99 4.99 17.35
N LEU A 193 -56.75 5.43 17.53
CA LEU A 193 -55.71 4.61 18.16
C LEU A 193 -56.28 4.02 19.47
N PRO A 194 -56.27 2.69 19.66
CA PRO A 194 -56.73 2.12 20.91
C PRO A 194 -55.84 2.68 22.02
N VAL A 195 -56.46 3.32 23.02
CA VAL A 195 -55.81 3.97 24.18
C VAL A 195 -54.78 3.06 24.87
N ALA A 196 -54.87 1.74 24.67
CA ALA A 196 -53.89 0.76 25.15
C ALA A 196 -52.48 0.91 24.53
N THR A 197 -52.34 1.41 23.30
CA THR A 197 -51.02 1.56 22.65
C THR A 197 -50.23 2.79 23.11
N SER A 198 -50.90 3.86 23.56
CA SER A 198 -50.20 5.02 24.13
C SER A 198 -49.57 4.67 25.48
N GLN A 199 -50.23 3.84 26.30
CA GLN A 199 -49.69 3.40 27.58
C GLN A 199 -48.45 2.50 27.44
N PHE A 200 -48.40 1.62 26.44
CA PHE A 200 -47.22 0.79 26.19
C PHE A 200 -46.01 1.62 25.73
N TYR A 201 -46.21 2.65 24.90
CA TYR A 201 -45.13 3.57 24.51
C TYR A 201 -44.67 4.48 25.65
N GLN A 202 -45.60 4.93 26.50
CA GLN A 202 -45.28 5.72 27.70
C GLN A 202 -44.47 4.90 28.71
N LYS A 203 -44.82 3.62 28.89
CA LYS A 203 -44.10 2.70 29.78
C LYS A 203 -42.70 2.35 29.25
N ALA A 204 -42.54 2.20 27.93
CA ALA A 204 -41.22 1.96 27.33
C ALA A 204 -40.29 3.19 27.40
N MET A 205 -40.81 4.41 27.24
CA MET A 205 -39.99 5.63 27.33
C MET A 205 -39.61 6.03 28.77
N VAL A 206 -40.38 5.60 29.78
CA VAL A 206 -40.04 5.79 31.20
C VAL A 206 -38.95 4.81 31.67
N GLN A 207 -38.79 3.67 31.00
CA GLN A 207 -37.86 2.62 31.44
C GLN A 207 -36.46 2.73 30.83
N GLU A 208 -36.27 3.53 29.76
CA GLU A 208 -34.96 3.79 29.12
C GLU A 208 -34.22 5.02 29.70
N SER A 209 -34.83 5.81 30.59
CA SER A 209 -34.18 6.97 31.22
C SER A 209 -33.38 6.64 32.49
N TRP A 210 -32.90 5.40 32.64
CA TRP A 210 -32.06 4.97 33.76
C TRP A 210 -30.62 4.74 33.26
N PRO A 211 -29.63 5.40 33.86
CA PRO A 211 -28.83 4.66 34.82
C PRO A 211 -29.11 5.13 36.26
N PRO A 212 -28.86 4.28 37.27
CA PRO A 212 -28.94 4.71 38.66
C PRO A 212 -27.87 5.79 38.85
N GLN A 213 -28.27 6.97 39.33
CA GLN A 213 -27.29 7.89 39.92
C GLN A 213 -26.68 7.19 41.13
N GLU A 214 -25.41 6.79 41.01
CA GLU A 214 -24.61 6.42 42.16
C GLU A 214 -24.53 7.63 43.10
N LEU A 215 -25.04 7.47 44.31
CA LEU A 215 -24.92 8.46 45.37
C LEU A 215 -23.43 8.63 45.74
N PRO A 216 -22.95 9.86 45.99
CA PRO A 216 -21.59 10.08 46.44
C PRO A 216 -21.37 9.45 47.82
N SER A 217 -20.39 8.55 47.90
CA SER A 217 -19.92 7.99 49.17
C SER A 217 -19.18 9.07 49.95
N THR A 218 -19.79 9.53 51.03
CA THR A 218 -19.09 10.29 52.07
C THR A 218 -18.26 9.32 52.90
N HIS A 219 -16.94 9.33 52.71
CA HIS A 219 -15.99 8.78 53.66
C HIS A 219 -15.30 9.94 54.39
N GLU A 220 -15.52 9.96 55.71
CA GLU A 220 -14.67 10.58 56.72
C GLU A 220 -13.32 9.86 56.83
#